data_AF-A0A923PT65-F1
#
_entry.id   AF-A0A923PT65-F1
#
_cell.length_a   1.000
_cell.length_b   1.000
_cell.length_c   1.000
_cell.angle_alpha   90.00
_cell.angle_beta   90.00
_cell.angle_gamma   90.00
#
_symmetry.space_group_name_H-M   'P 1'
#
loop_
_entity.id
_entity.type
_entity.pdbx_description
1 polymer ?
#
loop_
_entity_poly.entity_id
_entity_poly.type
_entity_poly.pdbx_seq_one_letter_code
_entity_poly.pdbx_strand_id
1 'polypeptide(L)' 'MIARGAPGDFAGEMPVLSMFFRFHDEVYHTYSAYARGLQGLTDPHSLFDVTPYGRQEAWEALPPGWPRQPTYR' A
#
# COMPACT_ATOMS: atom_id res chain seq x y z
N MET A 1 -2.66 4.20 12.04
CA MET A 1 -3.62 4.96 12.87
C MET A 1 -4.94 4.23 12.82
N ILE A 2 -5.39 3.62 13.93
CA ILE A 2 -6.72 2.99 14.02
C ILE A 2 -7.75 4.12 14.00
N ALA A 3 -8.62 4.16 12.99
CA ALA A 3 -9.80 5.01 13.04
C ALA A 3 -10.68 4.50 14.21
N ARG A 4 -10.71 5.25 15.31
CA ARG A 4 -11.71 5.03 16.36
C ARG A 4 -13.09 5.24 15.75
N GLY A 5 -13.96 4.25 15.93
CA GLY A 5 -15.18 4.04 15.16
C GLY A 5 -16.24 5.13 15.28
N ALA A 6 -17.01 5.27 14.20
CA ALA A 6 -18.42 5.66 14.25
C ALA A 6 -19.26 4.38 14.45
N PRO A 7 -20.38 4.42 15.19
CA PRO A 7 -21.18 3.25 15.49
C PRO A 7 -22.02 2.87 14.26
N GLY A 8 -21.52 1.89 13.53
CA GLY A 8 -22.25 1.16 12.50
C GLY A 8 -21.55 -0.18 12.36
N ASP A 9 -22.09 -1.18 13.05
CA ASP A 9 -21.76 -2.61 13.07
C ASP A 9 -20.61 -3.08 12.14
N PHE A 10 -19.38 -2.68 12.46
CA PHE A 10 -18.17 -3.37 12.02
C PHE A 10 -17.89 -4.60 12.92
N ALA A 11 -18.96 -5.29 13.33
CA ALA A 11 -18.87 -6.47 14.18
C ALA A 11 -18.65 -7.71 13.28
N GLY A 12 -17.45 -8.28 13.34
CA GLY A 12 -17.07 -9.48 12.58
C GLY A 12 -15.71 -9.36 11.90
N GLU A 13 -15.27 -10.43 11.25
CA GLU A 13 -14.06 -10.40 10.41
C GLU A 13 -14.31 -9.51 9.19
N MET A 14 -13.39 -8.59 8.94
CA MET A 14 -13.42 -7.73 7.76
C MET A 14 -12.12 -7.86 6.97
N PRO A 15 -12.18 -7.74 5.64
CA PRO A 15 -10.96 -7.71 4.84
C PRO A 15 -10.14 -6.47 5.20
N VAL A 16 -8.85 -6.71 5.43
CA VAL A 16 -7.86 -5.69 5.76
C VAL A 16 -6.61 -5.93 4.94
N LEU A 17 -6.03 -4.85 4.45
CA LEU A 17 -4.69 -4.82 3.89
C LEU A 17 -3.84 -3.90 4.76
N SER A 18 -2.65 -4.36 5.15
CA SER A 18 -1.64 -3.54 5.81
C SER A 18 -0.30 -3.78 5.14
N MET A 19 0.41 -2.70 4.83
CA MET A 19 1.74 -2.76 4.22
C MET A 19 2.78 -2.22 5.18
N PHE A 20 3.82 -3.02 5.39
CA PHE A 20 4.97 -2.67 6.21
C PHE A 20 6.19 -2.53 5.33
N PHE A 21 6.90 -1.43 5.50
CA PHE A 21 8.13 -1.14 4.78
C PHE A 21 9.30 -1.20 5.76
N ARG A 22 10.28 -2.05 5.47
CA ARG A 22 11.53 -2.06 6.21
C ARG A 22 12.56 -1.19 5.49
N PHE A 23 13.09 -0.20 6.20
CA PHE A 23 14.19 0.61 5.72
C PHE A 23 15.29 0.62 6.78
N HIS A 24 16.46 0.12 6.40
CA HIS A 24 17.54 -0.23 7.34
C HIS A 24 17.02 -1.17 8.45
N ASP A 25 17.10 -0.74 9.70
CA ASP A 25 16.69 -1.50 10.88
C ASP A 25 15.32 -1.07 11.43
N GLU A 26 14.62 -0.17 10.73
CA GLU A 26 13.31 0.32 11.11
C GLU A 26 12.20 -0.26 10.22
N VAL A 27 11.02 -0.44 10.82
CA VAL A 27 9.81 -0.90 10.13
C VAL A 27 8.74 0.17 10.24
N TYR A 28 8.21 0.57 9.09
CA TYR A 28 7.18 1.59 8.95
C TYR A 28 5.88 0.95 8.49
N HIS A 29 4.76 1.35 9.08
CA HIS A 29 3.44 1.01 8.56
C HIS A 29 3.02 2.09 7.56
N THR A 30 3.12 1.78 6.26
CA THR A 30 3.02 2.80 5.19
C THR A 30 1.62 2.91 4.61
N TYR A 31 0.82 1.85 4.66
CA TYR A 31 -0.53 1.85 4.13
C TYR A 31 -1.42 0.87 4.88
N SER A 32 -2.67 1.25 5.12
CA SER A 32 -3.72 0.33 5.55
C SER A 32 -5.06 0.68 4.95
N ALA A 33 -5.79 -0.33 4.48
CA ALA A 33 -7.17 -0.22 4.02
C ALA A 33 -8.03 -1.32 4.64
N TYR A 34 -9.32 -1.02 4.83
CA TYR A 34 -10.29 -1.88 5.50
C TYR A 34 -11.60 -1.88 4.70
N ALA A 35 -12.34 -2.99 4.74
CA ALA A 35 -13.66 -3.12 4.13
C ALA A 35 -13.70 -2.60 2.68
N ARG A 36 -14.54 -1.60 2.39
CA ARG A 36 -14.67 -1.01 1.05
C ARG A 36 -13.41 -0.27 0.57
N GLY A 37 -12.48 0.06 1.46
CA GLY A 37 -11.18 0.63 1.10
C GLY A 37 -10.35 -0.28 0.20
N LEU A 38 -10.64 -1.60 0.16
CA LEU A 38 -9.98 -2.54 -0.73
C LEU A 38 -10.60 -2.61 -2.14
N GLN A 39 -11.79 -2.01 -2.37
CA GLN A 39 -12.49 -2.12 -3.67
C GLN A 39 -11.72 -1.52 -4.85
N GLY A 40 -10.79 -0.59 -4.58
CA GLY A 40 -9.93 0.01 -5.62
C GLY A 40 -8.62 -0.74 -5.87
N LEU A 41 -8.31 -1.79 -5.11
CA LEU A 41 -7.04 -2.53 -5.15
C LEU A 41 -7.22 -3.90 -5.81
N THR A 42 -7.91 -3.94 -6.96
CA THR A 42 -8.36 -5.18 -7.60
C THR A 42 -7.39 -5.72 -8.64
N ASP A 43 -6.37 -4.96 -9.00
CA ASP A 43 -5.37 -5.34 -9.99
C ASP A 43 -3.95 -5.04 -9.48
N PRO A 44 -2.91 -5.65 -10.08
CA PRO A 44 -1.55 -5.44 -9.61
C PRO A 44 -1.10 -3.98 -9.67
N HIS A 45 -1.54 -3.20 -10.66
CA HIS A 45 -1.11 -1.80 -10.80
C HIS A 45 -1.68 -0.92 -9.70
N SER A 46 -2.97 -1.10 -9.34
CA SER A 46 -3.57 -0.40 -8.21
C SER A 46 -2.97 -0.82 -6.87
N LEU A 47 -2.57 -2.08 -6.73
CA LEU A 47 -1.85 -2.54 -5.54
C LEU A 47 -0.43 -1.96 -5.45
N PHE A 48 0.30 -1.86 -6.57
CA PHE A 48 1.65 -1.30 -6.59
C PHE A 48 1.69 0.20 -6.33
N ASP A 49 0.65 0.95 -6.73
CA ASP A 49 0.51 2.39 -6.43
C ASP A 49 0.55 2.71 -4.93
N VAL A 50 0.14 1.77 -4.08
CA VAL A 50 0.12 1.95 -2.62
C VAL A 50 1.34 1.34 -1.93
N THR A 51 2.21 0.65 -2.67
CA THR A 51 3.50 0.18 -2.14
C THR A 51 4.48 1.36 -2.04
N PRO A 52 5.47 1.29 -1.13
CA PRO A 52 6.52 2.30 -1.06
C PRO A 52 7.13 2.52 -2.44
N TYR A 53 7.63 1.47 -3.09
CA TYR A 53 8.39 1.52 -4.35
C TYR A 53 7.60 1.91 -5.62
N GLY A 54 6.30 2.14 -5.50
CA GLY A 54 5.44 2.46 -6.64
C GLY A 54 5.39 1.35 -7.68
N ARG A 55 5.03 1.69 -8.92
CA ARG A 55 4.93 0.73 -10.02
C ARG A 55 6.28 0.38 -10.65
N GLN A 56 7.31 1.16 -10.35
CA GLN A 56 8.64 1.03 -10.94
C GLN A 56 8.66 1.31 -12.45
N GLU A 57 7.65 2.01 -12.98
CA GLU A 57 7.52 2.27 -14.41
C GLU A 57 8.54 3.28 -14.93
N ALA A 58 8.96 3.14 -16.20
CA ALA A 58 9.99 4.00 -16.79
C ALA A 58 9.61 5.49 -16.82
N TRP A 59 8.31 5.79 -16.88
CA TRP A 59 7.77 7.15 -16.87
C TRP A 59 7.58 7.71 -15.46
N GLU A 60 7.66 6.88 -14.42
CA GLU A 60 7.39 7.29 -13.04
C GLU A 60 8.59 8.06 -12.47
N ALA A 61 8.38 9.23 -11.88
CA ALA A 61 9.44 9.93 -11.17
C ALA A 61 9.65 9.29 -9.79
N LEU A 62 10.89 8.94 -9.45
CA LEU A 62 11.24 8.40 -8.13
C LEU A 62 12.12 9.37 -7.33
N PRO A 63 12.04 9.35 -5.99
CA PRO A 63 12.96 10.08 -5.16
C PRO A 63 14.43 9.68 -5.42
N PRO A 64 15.40 10.59 -5.23
CA PRO A 64 16.82 10.24 -5.33
C PRO A 64 17.18 9.08 -4.40
N GLY A 65 17.99 8.14 -4.91
CA GLY A 65 18.45 6.97 -4.16
C GLY A 65 17.46 5.80 -4.11
N TRP A 66 16.28 5.92 -4.72
CA TRP A 66 15.33 4.81 -4.81
C TRP A 66 15.72 3.80 -5.90
N PRO A 67 15.51 2.50 -5.65
CA PRO A 67 15.80 1.47 -6.63
C PRO A 67 14.90 1.62 -7.86
N ARG A 68 15.48 1.38 -9.04
CA ARG A 68 14.78 1.28 -10.32
C ARG A 68 15.09 -0.06 -10.98
N GLN A 69 14.06 -0.79 -11.41
CA GLN A 69 14.22 -1.93 -12.31
C GLN A 69 13.78 -1.59 -13.75
N PRO A 70 14.29 -2.29 -14.78
CA PRO A 70 13.76 -2.17 -16.14
C PRO A 70 12.30 -2.66 -16.18
N THR A 71 11.40 -1.87 -16.78
CA THR A 71 9.97 -2.19 -16.90
C THR A 71 9.73 -3.51 -17.65
N TYR A 72 10.50 -3.77 -18.70
CA TYR A 72 10.40 -4.96 -19.52
C TYR A 72 11.72 -5.72 -19.48
N ARG A 73 11.65 -7.04 -19.36
CA ARG A 73 12.79 -7.96 -19.43
C ARG A 73 12.53 -9.04 -20.46
#